data_AF-A0A0S7WXB2-F1
#
_entry.id   AF-A0A0S7WXB2-F1
#
_cell.length_a   1.000
_cell.length_b   1.000
_cell.length_c   1.000
_cell.angle_alpha   90.00
_cell.angle_beta   90.00
_cell.angle_gamma   90.00
#
_symmetry.space_group_name_H-M   'P 1'
#
loop_
_entity.id
_entity.type
_entity.pdbx_description
1 polymer ?
#
loop_
_entity_poly.entity_id
_entity_poly.type
_entity_poly.pdbx_seq_one_letter_code
_entity_poly.pdbx_strand_id
1 'polypeptide(L)'
;MYYYLLIFYLAGLLQDFLTVLWVRFISEGKTLPAVVLSFITVLISLLVIYNIITQLEAQKSTPAIIVYALGFATGTFFAMKIKKRI
;
A
#
# COMPACT_ATOMS: atom_id res chain seq x y z
N MET A 1 11.43 12.89 -12.42
CA MET A 1 10.11 12.43 -12.94
C MET A 1 9.96 10.92 -12.80
N TYR A 2 10.84 10.09 -13.36
CA TYR A 2 10.75 8.61 -13.25
C TYR A 2 10.89 8.07 -11.82
N TYR A 3 11.85 8.59 -11.03
CA TYR A 3 12.03 8.18 -9.63
C TYR A 3 10.79 8.43 -8.76
N TYR A 4 10.06 9.51 -9.04
CA TYR A 4 8.83 9.85 -8.32
C TYR A 4 7.73 8.81 -8.55
N LEU A 5 7.50 8.43 -9.82
CA LEU A 5 6.53 7.40 -10.17
C LEU A 5 6.91 6.03 -9.58
N LEU A 6 8.20 5.69 -9.58
CA LEU A 6 8.68 4.45 -8.95
C LEU A 6 8.38 4.42 -7.44
N ILE A 7 8.56 5.54 -6.73
CA ILE A 7 8.22 5.63 -5.30
C ILE A 7 6.73 5.37 -5.09
N PHE A 8 5.85 5.97 -5.91
CA PHE A 8 4.41 5.73 -5.82
C PHE A 8 4.02 4.29 -6.13
N TYR A 9 4.65 3.67 -7.12
CA TYR A 9 4.47 2.26 -7.41
C TYR A 9 4.81 1.38 -6.20
N LEU A 10 6.02 1.56 -5.64
CA LEU A 10 6.48 0.78 -4.50
C LEU A 10 5.64 1.04 -3.25
N ALA A 11 5.20 2.29 -3.04
CA ALA A 11 4.32 2.64 -1.94
C ALA A 11 2.96 1.93 -2.06
N GLY A 12 2.35 1.92 -3.25
CA GLY A 12 1.10 1.18 -3.50
C GLY A 12 1.26 -0.32 -3.29
N LEU A 13 2.35 -0.88 -3.82
CA LEU A 13 2.68 -2.30 -3.65
C LEU A 13 2.80 -2.67 -2.18
N LEU A 14 3.60 -1.92 -1.42
CA LEU A 14 3.80 -2.20 0.00
C LEU A 14 2.51 -1.99 0.80
N GLN A 15 1.76 -0.92 0.52
CA GLN A 15 0.53 -0.62 1.24
C GLN A 15 -0.51 -1.73 1.12
N ASP A 16 -0.84 -2.17 -0.09
CA ASP A 16 -1.85 -3.22 -0.23
C ASP A 16 -1.33 -4.59 0.21
N PHE A 17 -0.05 -4.86 0.01
CA PHE A 17 0.57 -6.08 0.54
C PHE A 17 0.38 -6.20 2.06
N LEU A 18 0.64 -5.12 2.81
CA LEU A 18 0.41 -5.07 4.26
C LEU A 18 -1.09 -5.13 4.61
N THR A 19 -1.94 -4.50 3.79
CA THR A 19 -3.40 -4.54 3.97
C THR A 19 -3.95 -5.96 3.86
N VAL A 20 -3.51 -6.73 2.88
CA VAL A 20 -3.92 -8.14 2.72
C VAL A 20 -3.44 -9.00 3.88
N LEU A 21 -2.21 -8.77 4.36
CA LEU A 21 -1.70 -9.46 5.56
C LEU A 21 -2.48 -9.07 6.82
N TRP A 22 -2.86 -7.80 6.96
CA TRP A 22 -3.70 -7.31 8.05
C TRP A 22 -5.06 -8.00 8.06
N VAL A 23 -5.76 -8.02 6.93
CA VAL A 23 -7.04 -8.73 6.77
C VAL A 23 -6.89 -10.21 7.10
N ARG A 24 -5.78 -10.83 6.69
CA ARG A 24 -5.47 -12.23 7.03
C ARG A 24 -5.32 -12.43 8.53
N PHE A 25 -4.53 -11.61 9.21
CA PHE A 25 -4.36 -11.74 10.67
C PHE A 25 -5.64 -11.49 11.46
N ILE A 26 -6.52 -10.61 10.98
CA ILE A 26 -7.88 -10.47 11.52
C ILE A 26 -8.63 -11.80 11.34
N SER A 27 -8.64 -12.37 10.15
CA SER A 27 -9.35 -13.63 9.87
C SER A 27 -8.82 -14.83 10.66
N GLU A 28 -7.53 -14.82 11.02
CA GLU A 28 -6.88 -15.86 11.83
C GLU A 28 -6.98 -15.61 13.34
N GLY A 29 -7.60 -14.50 13.79
CA GLY A 29 -7.70 -14.14 15.21
C GLY A 29 -6.36 -13.76 15.85
N LYS A 30 -5.32 -13.45 15.05
CA LYS A 30 -4.00 -13.04 15.54
C LYS A 30 -4.02 -11.55 15.92
N THR A 31 -4.52 -11.26 17.12
CA THR A 31 -4.79 -9.88 17.61
C THR A 31 -3.58 -8.96 17.54
N LEU A 32 -2.44 -9.35 18.12
CA LEU A 32 -1.26 -8.48 18.20
C LEU A 32 -0.71 -8.08 16.81
N PRO A 33 -0.43 -9.01 15.88
CA PRO A 33 0.05 -8.63 14.56
C PRO A 33 -1.02 -7.91 13.73
N ALA A 34 -2.31 -8.17 13.95
CA ALA A 34 -3.38 -7.39 13.32
C ALA A 34 -3.40 -5.92 13.79
N VAL A 35 -3.21 -5.67 15.09
CA VAL A 35 -3.14 -4.30 15.65
C VAL A 35 -1.92 -3.55 15.12
N VAL A 36 -0.76 -4.22 15.09
CA VAL A 36 0.48 -3.60 14.58
C VAL A 36 0.36 -3.29 13.10
N LEU A 37 -0.14 -4.23 12.28
CA LEU A 37 -0.32 -3.96 10.86
C LEU A 37 -1.39 -2.91 10.58
N SER A 38 -2.46 -2.82 11.38
CA SER A 38 -3.47 -1.76 11.18
C SER A 38 -2.84 -0.39 11.35
N PHE A 39 -2.05 -0.19 12.41
CA PHE A 39 -1.36 1.06 12.68
C PHE A 39 -0.40 1.44 11.54
N ILE A 40 0.44 0.50 11.09
CA ILE A 40 1.38 0.72 9.99
C ILE A 40 0.65 1.05 8.69
N THR A 41 -0.41 0.30 8.37
CA THR A 41 -1.18 0.49 7.13
C THR A 41 -1.86 1.86 7.09
N VAL A 42 -2.39 2.31 8.23
CA VAL A 42 -2.97 3.66 8.36
C VAL A 42 -1.92 4.75 8.18
N LEU A 43 -0.75 4.63 8.82
CA LEU A 43 0.34 5.59 8.65
C LEU A 43 0.79 5.72 7.19
N ILE A 44 0.97 4.59 6.51
CA ILE A 44 1.35 4.59 5.08
C ILE A 44 0.24 5.24 4.24
N SER A 45 -1.02 4.89 4.50
CA SER A 45 -2.17 5.43 3.77
C SER A 45 -2.24 6.96 3.90
N LEU A 46 -2.11 7.49 5.12
CA LEU A 46 -2.13 8.92 5.37
C LEU A 46 -0.95 9.65 4.73
N LEU A 47 0.25 9.05 4.77
CA LEU A 47 1.44 9.64 4.16
C LEU A 47 1.34 9.69 2.63
N VAL A 48 0.84 8.61 2.01
CA VAL A 48 0.60 8.57 0.57
C VAL A 48 -0.44 9.60 0.17
N ILE A 49 -1.60 9.63 0.86
CA ILE A 49 -2.67 10.58 0.58
C ILE A 49 -2.15 12.02 0.73
N TYR A 50 -1.43 12.32 1.82
CA TYR A 50 -0.81 13.62 2.03
C TYR A 50 0.08 14.00 0.84
N ASN A 51 0.98 13.12 0.41
CA ASN A 51 1.87 13.40 -0.72
C ASN A 51 1.13 13.56 -2.05
N ILE A 52 0.08 12.78 -2.32
CA ILE A 52 -0.75 12.95 -3.52
C ILE A 52 -1.43 14.33 -3.51
N ILE A 53 -1.99 14.72 -2.36
CA ILE A 53 -2.75 15.96 -2.20
C ILE A 53 -1.84 17.19 -2.15
N THR A 54 -0.66 17.13 -1.52
CA THR A 54 0.23 18.30 -1.40
C THR A 54 1.08 18.55 -2.64
N GLN A 55 1.29 17.54 -3.48
CA GLN A 55 2.04 17.68 -4.74
C GLN A 55 1.13 18.00 -5.93
N LEU A 56 0.05 18.73 -5.68
CA LEU A 56 -1.02 19.11 -6.61
C LEU A 56 -0.61 20.17 -7.64
N GLU A 57 0.56 20.06 -8.25
CA GLU A 57 0.71 20.60 -9.61
C GLU A 57 -0.07 19.65 -10.53
N ALA A 58 -1.30 20.04 -10.89
CA ALA A 58 -2.35 19.20 -11.48
C ALA A 58 -1.94 18.31 -12.66
N GLN A 59 -0.83 18.61 -13.36
CA GLN A 59 -0.32 17.78 -14.46
C GLN A 59 0.53 16.57 -14.01
N LYS A 60 1.11 16.57 -12.80
CA LYS A 60 1.99 15.50 -12.31
C LYS A 60 1.27 14.44 -11.47
N SER A 61 0.07 14.75 -10.95
CA SER A 61 -0.65 13.91 -10.00
C SER A 61 -1.35 12.71 -10.67
N THR A 62 -1.89 12.87 -11.88
CA THR A 62 -2.64 11.79 -12.56
C THR A 62 -1.77 10.56 -12.86
N PRO A 63 -0.55 10.68 -13.43
CA PRO A 63 0.31 9.51 -13.64
C PRO A 63 0.73 8.84 -12.32
N ALA A 64 0.96 9.62 -11.26
CA ALA A 64 1.34 9.08 -9.95
C ALA A 64 0.21 8.25 -9.33
N ILE A 65 -1.05 8.69 -9.45
CA ILE A 65 -2.21 7.94 -8.97
C ILE A 65 -2.35 6.60 -9.72
N ILE A 66 -2.21 6.62 -11.06
CA ILE A 66 -2.30 5.40 -11.87
C ILE A 66 -1.19 4.43 -11.49
N VAL A 67 0.05 4.92 -11.40
CA VAL A 67 1.20 4.08 -11.05
C VAL A 67 1.11 3.55 -9.61
N TYR A 68 0.60 4.35 -8.69
CA TYR A 68 0.28 3.93 -7.34
C TYR A 68 -0.77 2.80 -7.33
N ALA A 69 -1.85 2.94 -8.11
CA ALA A 69 -2.89 1.91 -8.23
C ALA A 69 -2.36 0.61 -8.87
N LEU A 70 -1.44 0.70 -9.84
CA LEU A 70 -0.74 -0.47 -10.40
C LEU A 70 0.13 -1.17 -9.35
N GLY A 71 0.84 -0.39 -8.53
CA GLY A 71 1.56 -0.87 -7.37
C GLY A 71 0.63 -1.64 -6.44
N PHE A 72 -0.48 -1.02 -6.07
CA PHE A 72 -1.52 -1.58 -5.20
C PHE A 72 -1.99 -2.96 -5.68
N ALA A 73 -2.41 -3.08 -6.95
CA ALA A 73 -2.83 -4.36 -7.53
C ALA A 73 -1.71 -5.42 -7.53
N THR A 74 -0.46 -4.99 -7.74
CA THR A 74 0.70 -5.88 -7.66
C THR A 74 0.94 -6.38 -6.23
N GLY A 75 0.80 -5.49 -5.25
CA GLY A 75 0.85 -5.81 -3.82
C GLY A 75 -0.19 -6.86 -3.44
N THR A 76 -1.43 -6.67 -3.88
CA THR A 76 -2.52 -7.64 -3.68
C THR A 76 -2.14 -9.01 -4.22
N PHE A 77 -1.70 -9.05 -5.48
CA PHE A 77 -1.33 -10.29 -6.15
C PHE A 77 -0.25 -11.06 -5.39
N PHE A 78 0.83 -10.38 -4.99
CA PHE A 78 1.92 -11.02 -4.25
C PHE A 78 1.49 -11.47 -2.86
N ALA A 79 0.74 -10.65 -2.11
CA ALA A 79 0.27 -11.02 -0.78
C ALA A 79 -0.69 -12.22 -0.81
N MET A 80 -1.54 -12.30 -1.84
CA MET A 80 -2.41 -13.46 -2.06
C MET A 80 -1.63 -14.72 -2.48
N LYS A 81 -0.60 -14.57 -3.32
CA LYS A 81 0.28 -15.67 -3.75
C LYS A 81 1.12 -16.23 -2.60
N ILE A 82 1.45 -15.42 -1.60
CA ILE A 82 2.08 -15.89 -0.37
C ILE A 82 1.04 -16.68 0.42
N LYS A 83 1.00 -17.99 0.19
CA LYS A 83 0.18 -18.94 0.96
C LYS A 83 1.08 -19.94 1.70
N LYS A 84 0.82 -20.08 3.01
CA LYS A 84 1.08 -21.26 3.87
C LYS A 84 2.46 -21.48 4.55
N ARG A 85 3.13 -20.45 5.09
CA ARG A 85 4.14 -20.65 6.17
C ARG A 85 4.29 -19.43 7.09
N ILE A 86 3.29 -19.11 7.92
CA ILE A 86 3.51 -18.43 9.22
C ILE A 86 2.45 -18.92 10.22
#